data_AF-A0A938NA04-F1
#
_entry.id   AF-A0A938NA04-F1
#
_cell.length_a   1.000
_cell.length_b   1.000
_cell.length_c   1.000
_cell.angle_alpha   90.00
_cell.angle_beta   90.00
_cell.angle_gamma   90.00
#
_symmetry.space_group_name_H-M   'P 1'
#
loop_
_entity.id
_entity.type
_entity.pdbx_description
1 polymer ?
#
loop_
_entity_poly.entity_id
_entity_poly.type
_entity_poly.pdbx_seq_one_letter_code
_entity_poly.pdbx_strand_id
1 'polypeptide(L)'
;MPPMTGMTGATHPARSTQPRGRELLATGIFLGSGVAAALLGLLLWKPILAVATEVSRTGGWSEDADLPPLFPPDEAPGPTLDAASFAAGKQLFSATCAACHGPTGLGVRGLGKGLSTSRWVRDQSDSALHAFLMKGRDVNDPLNTTKVPMPPKGGNPGFSDENLTQLICFVRGLQDPRRVPAVLPDVQVVVAAPVLTDADLDLPGIEDAEYEADAIRDGLRHYMASCTSCHGADARGIVKLGKDLVNSDFMRGQDDEQMLAFLKVGRPTSDPLNTTKVDMPPKGGNP
;
A
#
# COMPACT_ATOMS: atom_id res chain seq x y z
N MET A 1 -32.09 9.53 51.23
CA MET A 1 -31.65 9.42 52.63
C MET A 1 -30.76 8.19 52.76
N PRO A 2 -29.56 8.32 53.35
CA PRO A 2 -28.52 7.27 53.53
C PRO A 2 -28.77 6.48 54.85
N PRO A 3 -27.92 5.52 55.33
CA PRO A 3 -26.53 5.72 55.84
C PRO A 3 -25.51 4.65 55.32
N MET A 4 -24.20 4.93 55.16
CA MET A 4 -23.10 5.01 56.17
C MET A 4 -22.96 3.68 56.94
N THR A 5 -21.83 2.96 56.96
CA THR A 5 -20.49 3.19 57.56
C THR A 5 -19.67 1.89 57.27
N GLY A 6 -18.37 1.82 57.01
CA GLY A 6 -17.20 2.44 57.65
C GLY A 6 -16.37 1.33 58.34
N MET A 7 -15.05 1.28 58.10
CA MET A 7 -13.93 0.84 58.99
C MET A 7 -12.78 0.13 58.23
N THR A 8 -11.60 0.78 58.16
CA THR A 8 -10.32 0.46 58.87
C THR A 8 -9.41 -0.48 58.07
N GLY A 9 -8.13 -0.23 57.76
CA GLY A 9 -7.14 0.69 58.31
C GLY A 9 -6.09 -0.08 59.13
N ALA A 10 -4.95 -0.45 58.52
CA ALA A 10 -3.65 -0.81 59.13
C ALA A 10 -2.70 -1.35 58.03
N THR A 11 -1.38 -1.18 57.97
CA THR A 11 -0.34 -0.43 58.68
C THR A 11 0.96 -0.79 57.95
N HIS A 12 1.88 0.16 57.67
CA HIS A 12 3.31 -0.13 57.78
C HIS A 12 4.16 1.15 57.93
N PRO A 13 5.24 1.14 58.75
CA PRO A 13 5.89 2.35 59.23
C PRO A 13 7.26 2.65 58.59
N ALA A 14 7.82 3.77 59.04
CA ALA A 14 9.25 4.13 59.12
C ALA A 14 9.86 5.06 58.03
N ARG A 15 9.61 6.35 58.27
CA ARG A 15 10.51 7.52 58.24
C ARG A 15 12.02 7.26 58.03
N SER A 16 12.65 8.00 57.12
CA SER A 16 14.04 8.44 57.31
C SER A 16 14.18 9.93 56.98
N THR A 17 15.02 10.59 57.76
CA THR A 17 15.10 12.04 58.01
C THR A 17 16.14 12.71 57.12
N GLN A 18 15.75 13.74 56.40
CA GLN A 18 16.67 14.63 55.67
C GLN A 18 16.96 15.89 56.51
N PRO A 19 18.22 16.31 56.71
CA PRO A 19 18.52 17.56 57.41
C PRO A 19 18.50 18.75 56.44
N ARG A 20 17.93 19.86 56.91
CA ARG A 20 17.94 21.17 56.25
C ARG A 20 19.17 21.98 56.66
N GLY A 21 19.73 22.68 55.69
CA GLY A 21 20.17 24.08 55.84
C GLY A 21 21.68 24.31 55.88
N ARG A 22 22.20 25.06 54.89
CA ARG A 22 22.55 26.48 55.07
C ARG A 22 23.03 27.12 53.76
N GLU A 23 22.58 28.34 53.57
CA GLU A 23 22.91 29.28 52.50
C GLU A 23 24.40 29.63 52.48
N LEU A 24 24.91 29.98 51.30
CA LEU A 24 25.93 31.00 51.10
C LEU A 24 25.85 31.57 49.68
N LEU A 25 25.72 32.90 49.63
CA LEU A 25 25.73 33.76 48.46
C LEU A 25 27.05 33.64 47.67
N ALA A 26 26.96 33.68 46.34
CA ALA A 26 28.02 34.23 45.50
C ALA A 26 27.40 34.84 44.24
N THR A 27 27.36 36.17 44.20
CA THR A 27 27.17 37.00 43.01
C THR A 27 28.37 36.85 42.07
N GLY A 28 28.12 36.74 40.76
CA GLY A 28 29.19 36.69 39.76
C GLY A 28 28.63 36.76 38.34
N ILE A 29 28.61 37.96 37.78
CA ILE A 29 28.35 38.26 36.38
C ILE A 29 29.54 37.75 35.55
N PHE A 30 29.32 36.99 34.48
CA PHE A 30 30.19 37.04 33.30
C PHE A 30 29.40 36.79 32.00
N LEU A 31 29.62 37.72 31.07
CA LEU A 31 29.04 37.85 29.74
C LEU A 31 29.43 36.70 28.80
N GLY A 32 28.54 36.41 27.85
CA GLY A 32 28.92 36.11 26.47
C GLY A 32 28.99 34.64 26.09
N SER A 33 27.91 34.12 25.49
CA SER A 33 27.94 32.95 24.58
C SER A 33 26.61 32.82 23.82
N GLY A 34 26.20 33.89 23.10
CA GLY A 34 24.94 33.92 22.36
C GLY A 34 25.04 33.66 20.84
N VAL A 35 26.24 33.52 20.27
CA VAL A 35 26.41 33.59 18.80
C VAL A 35 26.99 32.30 18.18
N ALA A 36 27.57 31.39 18.96
CA ALA A 36 28.22 30.18 18.43
C ALA A 36 27.27 29.01 18.12
N ALA A 37 26.06 28.98 18.68
CA ALA A 37 25.13 27.85 18.49
C ALA A 37 24.36 27.88 17.15
N ALA A 38 24.29 29.03 16.47
CA ALA A 38 23.51 29.18 15.24
C ALA A 38 24.22 28.68 13.97
N LEU A 39 25.56 28.58 13.97
CA LEU A 39 26.32 28.19 12.77
C LEU A 39 26.60 26.68 12.67
N LEU A 40 26.48 25.92 13.76
CA LEU A 40 26.60 24.45 13.72
C LEU A 40 25.30 23.74 13.28
N GLY A 41 24.13 24.36 13.49
CA GLY A 41 22.84 23.82 13.05
C GLY A 41 22.62 23.87 11.53
N LEU A 42 23.31 24.78 10.83
CA LEU A 42 23.24 24.96 9.38
C LEU A 42 24.15 24.01 8.57
N LEU A 43 24.94 23.17 9.22
CA LEU A 43 25.78 22.15 8.57
C LEU A 43 25.24 20.72 8.73
N LEU A 44 24.28 20.50 9.63
CA LEU A 44 23.64 19.20 9.88
C LEU A 44 22.29 19.02 9.17
N TRP A 45 21.75 20.05 8.51
CA TRP A 45 20.52 19.93 7.71
C TRP A 45 20.77 19.46 6.26
N LYS A 46 21.98 19.65 5.73
CA LYS A 46 22.36 19.24 4.36
C LYS A 46 22.27 17.73 4.08
N PRO A 47 22.55 16.79 5.01
CA PRO A 47 22.40 15.36 4.70
C PRO A 47 20.94 14.91 4.56
N ILE A 48 19.96 15.61 5.17
CA ILE A 48 18.54 15.24 5.06
C ILE A 48 18.00 15.57 3.66
N LEU A 49 18.41 16.71 3.10
CA LEU A 49 18.06 17.07 1.72
C LEU A 49 18.77 16.17 0.70
N ALA A 50 20.02 15.76 0.97
CA ALA A 50 20.76 14.84 0.12
C ALA A 50 20.15 13.42 0.08
N VAL A 51 19.63 12.93 1.22
CA VAL A 51 18.95 11.63 1.29
C VAL A 51 17.60 11.65 0.54
N ALA A 52 16.86 12.77 0.59
CA ALA A 52 15.64 12.92 -0.19
C ALA A 52 15.92 12.89 -1.71
N THR A 53 17.03 13.49 -2.17
CA THR A 53 17.43 13.43 -3.58
C THR A 53 17.97 12.06 -4.02
N GLU A 54 18.56 11.27 -3.12
CA GLU A 54 19.07 9.92 -3.43
C GLU A 54 17.95 8.86 -3.51
N VAL A 55 16.90 8.99 -2.69
CA VAL A 55 15.68 8.15 -2.79
C VAL A 55 14.98 8.37 -4.14
N SER A 56 15.00 9.59 -4.68
CA SER A 56 14.53 9.88 -6.04
C SER A 56 15.40 9.26 -7.14
N ARG A 57 16.67 8.95 -6.88
CA ARG A 57 17.59 8.34 -7.87
C ARG A 57 17.60 6.81 -7.84
N THR A 58 17.30 6.18 -6.71
CA THR A 58 17.44 4.73 -6.54
C THR A 58 16.11 3.99 -6.28
N GLY A 59 15.01 4.70 -5.99
CA GLY A 59 13.74 4.10 -5.55
C GLY A 59 12.57 4.13 -6.52
N GLY A 60 12.73 4.65 -7.75
CA GLY A 60 11.64 4.72 -8.73
C GLY A 60 12.18 4.59 -10.14
N TRP A 61 11.91 3.46 -10.78
CA TRP A 61 12.31 3.28 -12.18
C TRP A 61 11.18 3.80 -13.08
N SER A 62 11.28 5.05 -13.51
CA SER A 62 10.55 5.53 -14.68
C SER A 62 11.49 5.54 -15.89
N GLU A 63 11.05 4.96 -17.01
CA GLU A 63 11.74 5.15 -18.31
C GLU A 63 11.68 6.62 -18.77
N ASP A 64 10.89 7.42 -18.05
CA ASP A 64 10.68 8.85 -18.21
C ASP A 64 11.54 9.68 -17.23
N ALA A 65 12.49 9.09 -16.49
CA ALA A 65 13.30 9.79 -15.48
C ALA A 65 14.17 10.93 -16.06
N ASP A 66 14.43 10.89 -17.37
CA ASP A 66 15.14 11.94 -18.12
C ASP A 66 14.20 12.93 -18.82
N LEU A 67 12.87 12.81 -18.66
CA LEU A 67 11.92 13.79 -19.17
C LEU A 67 11.89 15.03 -18.24
N PRO A 68 11.68 16.24 -18.79
CA PRO A 68 11.48 17.43 -17.98
C PRO A 68 10.33 17.20 -16.99
N PRO A 69 10.38 17.82 -15.78
CA PRO A 69 9.33 17.67 -14.80
C PRO A 69 7.97 17.96 -15.44
N LEU A 70 7.00 17.06 -15.25
CA LEU A 70 5.68 17.18 -15.85
C LEU A 70 4.92 18.43 -15.37
N PHE A 71 5.45 19.13 -14.37
CA PHE A 71 5.08 20.46 -13.91
C PHE A 71 6.08 21.48 -14.43
N PRO A 72 5.74 22.23 -15.47
CA PRO A 72 6.35 23.53 -15.67
C PRO A 72 6.10 24.34 -14.38
N PRO A 73 7.14 24.82 -13.68
CA PRO A 73 6.96 25.57 -12.44
C PRO A 73 6.15 26.86 -12.63
N ASP A 74 6.00 27.30 -13.88
CA ASP A 74 5.23 28.45 -14.35
C ASP A 74 3.75 28.14 -14.68
N GLU A 75 3.33 26.87 -14.70
CA GLU A 75 1.94 26.50 -14.93
C GLU A 75 1.14 26.44 -13.61
N ALA A 76 -0.01 27.12 -13.57
CA ALA A 76 -0.92 27.08 -12.43
C ALA A 76 -1.45 25.65 -12.21
N PRO A 77 -1.57 25.19 -10.95
CA PRO A 77 -2.16 23.89 -10.69
C PRO A 77 -3.63 23.87 -11.12
N GLY A 78 -4.11 22.69 -11.51
CA GLY A 78 -5.55 22.45 -11.68
C GLY A 78 -6.33 22.64 -10.38
N PRO A 79 -7.66 22.49 -10.42
CA PRO A 79 -8.47 22.59 -9.20
C PRO A 79 -8.04 21.55 -8.16
N THR A 80 -8.15 21.95 -6.90
CA THR A 80 -7.95 21.09 -5.73
C THR A 80 -8.84 19.85 -5.85
N LEU A 81 -8.27 18.69 -5.54
CA LEU A 81 -8.95 17.40 -5.57
C LEU A 81 -9.91 17.25 -4.40
N ASP A 82 -10.92 16.40 -4.56
CA ASP A 82 -11.80 16.04 -3.45
C ASP A 82 -11.02 15.24 -2.38
N ALA A 83 -11.08 15.69 -1.13
CA ALA A 83 -10.28 15.14 -0.04
C ALA A 83 -10.69 13.72 0.34
N ALA A 84 -12.00 13.42 0.32
CA ALA A 84 -12.51 12.09 0.66
C ALA A 84 -12.16 11.09 -0.44
N SER A 85 -12.37 11.43 -1.71
CA SER A 85 -12.00 10.58 -2.85
C SER A 85 -10.49 10.37 -2.94
N PHE A 86 -9.67 11.39 -2.67
CA PHE A 86 -8.21 11.24 -2.66
C PHE A 86 -7.75 10.31 -1.53
N ALA A 87 -8.29 10.49 -0.31
CA ALA A 87 -7.97 9.65 0.83
C ALA A 87 -8.39 8.18 0.60
N ALA A 88 -9.60 7.97 0.06
CA ALA A 88 -10.10 6.65 -0.30
C ALA A 88 -9.24 5.99 -1.41
N GLY A 89 -8.98 6.75 -2.48
CA GLY A 89 -8.15 6.30 -3.59
C GLY A 89 -6.74 5.91 -3.16
N LYS A 90 -6.15 6.61 -2.18
CA LYS A 90 -4.85 6.24 -1.60
C LYS A 90 -4.86 4.86 -0.94
N GLN A 91 -5.92 4.55 -0.18
CA GLN A 91 -6.05 3.23 0.47
C GLN A 91 -6.23 2.12 -0.56
N LEU A 92 -7.14 2.32 -1.52
CA LEU A 92 -7.37 1.38 -2.63
C LEU A 92 -6.09 1.15 -3.45
N PHE A 93 -5.37 2.22 -3.76
CA PHE A 93 -4.11 2.15 -4.50
C PHE A 93 -3.06 1.34 -3.76
N SER A 94 -2.92 1.59 -2.46
CA SER A 94 -1.96 0.89 -1.60
C SER A 94 -2.26 -0.62 -1.55
N ALA A 95 -3.54 -1.00 -1.51
CA ALA A 95 -3.98 -2.39 -1.43
C ALA A 95 -3.84 -3.16 -2.77
N THR A 96 -4.03 -2.51 -3.91
CA THR A 96 -4.14 -3.23 -5.21
C THR A 96 -3.13 -2.78 -6.25
N CYS A 97 -2.87 -1.48 -6.38
CA CYS A 97 -2.08 -0.94 -7.49
C CYS A 97 -0.58 -0.83 -7.16
N ALA A 98 -0.24 -0.57 -5.88
CA ALA A 98 1.11 -0.30 -5.42
C ALA A 98 2.07 -1.49 -5.59
N ALA A 99 1.56 -2.73 -5.60
CA ALA A 99 2.38 -3.92 -5.86
C ALA A 99 3.07 -3.87 -7.24
N CYS A 100 2.40 -3.30 -8.24
CA CYS A 100 2.95 -3.15 -9.59
C CYS A 100 3.55 -1.77 -9.83
N HIS A 101 2.84 -0.72 -9.42
CA HIS A 101 3.18 0.67 -9.72
C HIS A 101 4.04 1.35 -8.64
N GLY A 102 4.39 0.63 -7.57
CA GLY A 102 5.13 1.14 -6.42
C GLY A 102 4.25 1.98 -5.49
N PRO A 103 4.60 2.08 -4.19
CA PRO A 103 3.81 2.84 -3.21
C PRO A 103 3.79 4.35 -3.49
N THR A 104 4.77 4.85 -4.24
CA THR A 104 4.87 6.25 -4.67
C THR A 104 4.32 6.48 -6.08
N GLY A 105 3.85 5.43 -6.76
CA GLY A 105 3.46 5.49 -8.15
C GLY A 105 4.61 5.76 -9.12
N LEU A 106 5.88 5.58 -8.72
CA LEU A 106 7.03 5.75 -9.62
C LEU A 106 7.28 4.55 -10.55
N GLY A 107 6.55 3.46 -10.36
CA GLY A 107 6.73 2.23 -11.12
C GLY A 107 7.77 1.29 -10.51
N VAL A 108 7.72 0.04 -10.95
CA VAL A 108 8.67 -1.02 -10.58
C VAL A 108 9.29 -1.55 -11.88
N ARG A 109 10.63 -1.54 -11.95
CA ARG A 109 11.35 -1.92 -13.17
C ARG A 109 10.94 -3.29 -13.67
N GLY A 110 10.52 -3.36 -14.93
CA GLY A 110 10.12 -4.61 -15.57
C GLY A 110 8.77 -5.16 -15.13
N LEU A 111 8.02 -4.42 -14.32
CA LEU A 111 6.70 -4.78 -13.81
C LEU A 111 5.66 -3.70 -14.17
N GLY A 112 5.42 -2.70 -13.32
CA GLY A 112 4.47 -1.61 -13.57
C GLY A 112 5.15 -0.30 -13.97
N LYS A 113 4.52 0.45 -14.88
CA LYS A 113 4.99 1.78 -15.30
C LYS A 113 4.86 2.80 -14.18
N GLY A 114 5.69 3.85 -14.21
CA GLY A 114 5.46 5.04 -13.40
C GLY A 114 4.13 5.69 -13.77
N LEU A 115 3.35 6.07 -12.76
CA LEU A 115 2.07 6.75 -12.86
C LEU A 115 2.14 8.20 -12.44
N SER A 116 3.11 8.63 -11.63
CA SER A 116 3.28 10.02 -11.21
C SER A 116 3.98 10.88 -12.27
N THR A 117 4.86 10.27 -13.06
CA THR A 117 5.63 10.94 -14.13
C THR A 117 5.16 10.55 -15.54
N SER A 118 4.00 9.90 -15.67
CA SER A 118 3.53 9.42 -16.98
C SER A 118 2.82 10.51 -17.76
N ARG A 119 3.37 10.88 -18.91
CA ARG A 119 2.69 11.75 -19.89
C ARG A 119 1.38 11.13 -20.38
N TRP A 120 1.36 9.82 -20.65
CA TRP A 120 0.16 9.15 -21.14
C TRP A 120 -1.00 9.30 -20.15
N VAL A 121 -0.76 9.03 -18.86
CA VAL A 121 -1.78 9.19 -17.80
C VAL A 121 -2.27 10.63 -17.73
N ARG A 122 -1.34 11.59 -17.78
CA ARG A 122 -1.66 13.02 -17.72
C ARG A 122 -2.56 13.46 -18.88
N ASP A 123 -2.25 13.01 -20.09
CA ASP A 123 -2.93 13.46 -21.31
C ASP A 123 -4.30 12.75 -21.52
N GLN A 124 -4.63 11.71 -20.73
CA GLN A 124 -5.96 11.11 -20.74
C GLN A 124 -6.99 11.96 -19.97
N SER A 125 -8.25 11.94 -20.39
CA SER A 125 -9.37 12.37 -19.53
C SER A 125 -9.61 11.35 -18.40
N ASP A 126 -10.30 11.77 -17.34
CA ASP A 126 -10.67 10.86 -16.25
C ASP A 126 -11.58 9.73 -16.73
N SER A 127 -12.50 10.01 -17.66
CA SER A 127 -13.34 8.99 -18.30
C SER A 127 -12.54 8.00 -19.15
N ALA A 128 -11.49 8.44 -19.83
CA ALA A 128 -10.60 7.57 -20.60
C ALA A 128 -9.75 6.69 -19.67
N LEU A 129 -9.25 7.24 -18.55
CA LEU A 129 -8.58 6.45 -17.53
C LEU A 129 -9.53 5.43 -16.89
N HIS A 130 -10.76 5.81 -16.60
CA HIS A 130 -11.78 4.89 -16.07
C HIS A 130 -12.03 3.72 -17.03
N ALA A 131 -12.28 4.01 -18.31
CA ALA A 131 -12.45 2.98 -19.34
C ALA A 131 -11.21 2.08 -19.48
N PHE A 132 -10.01 2.65 -19.37
CA PHE A 132 -8.77 1.90 -19.38
C PHE A 132 -8.63 0.99 -18.14
N LEU A 133 -8.95 1.49 -16.95
CA LEU A 133 -8.95 0.68 -15.72
C LEU A 133 -9.95 -0.47 -15.83
N MET A 134 -11.15 -0.24 -16.37
CA MET A 134 -12.16 -1.28 -16.57
C MET A 134 -11.69 -2.38 -17.53
N LYS A 135 -10.98 -2.02 -18.60
CA LYS A 135 -10.53 -2.98 -19.63
C LYS A 135 -9.18 -3.63 -19.32
N GLY A 136 -8.28 -2.90 -18.66
CA GLY A 136 -6.87 -3.27 -18.58
C GLY A 136 -6.15 -3.19 -19.93
N ARG A 137 -4.96 -3.79 -20.00
CA ARG A 137 -4.13 -3.96 -21.20
C ARG A 137 -3.52 -5.36 -21.23
N ASP A 138 -3.81 -6.11 -22.29
CA ASP A 138 -3.30 -7.47 -22.47
C ASP A 138 -1.77 -7.50 -22.66
N VAL A 139 -1.16 -8.66 -22.38
CA VAL A 139 0.28 -8.89 -22.60
C VAL A 139 0.69 -8.76 -24.07
N ASN A 140 -0.21 -9.10 -25.00
CA ASN A 140 0.03 -9.07 -26.45
C ASN A 140 -0.40 -7.75 -27.11
N ASP A 141 -0.96 -6.81 -26.34
CA ASP A 141 -1.31 -5.49 -26.87
C ASP A 141 -0.04 -4.80 -27.43
N PRO A 142 -0.06 -4.27 -28.66
CA PRO A 142 1.13 -3.66 -29.26
C PRO A 142 1.64 -2.44 -28.48
N LEU A 143 0.78 -1.77 -27.71
CA LEU A 143 1.13 -0.67 -26.82
C LEU A 143 1.56 -1.15 -25.42
N ASN A 144 1.59 -2.46 -25.16
CA ASN A 144 2.19 -3.02 -23.96
C ASN A 144 3.71 -3.14 -24.12
N THR A 145 4.41 -2.19 -23.51
CA THR A 145 5.87 -2.11 -23.52
C THR A 145 6.52 -2.83 -22.34
N THR A 146 5.80 -3.15 -21.25
CA THR A 146 6.35 -3.90 -20.10
C THR A 146 6.35 -5.41 -20.32
N LYS A 147 5.53 -5.90 -21.26
CA LYS A 147 5.23 -7.32 -21.45
C LYS A 147 4.68 -7.98 -20.18
N VAL A 148 4.04 -7.18 -19.33
CA VAL A 148 3.26 -7.60 -18.18
C VAL A 148 1.84 -7.11 -18.42
N PRO A 149 0.81 -7.96 -18.33
CA PRO A 149 -0.56 -7.50 -18.51
C PRO A 149 -0.92 -6.53 -17.37
N MET A 150 -1.66 -5.47 -17.68
CA MET A 150 -2.38 -4.70 -16.67
C MET A 150 -3.80 -5.27 -16.61
N PRO A 151 -4.16 -6.06 -15.59
CA PRO A 151 -5.46 -6.71 -15.57
C PRO A 151 -6.61 -5.70 -15.41
N PRO A 152 -7.82 -6.02 -15.89
CA PRO A 152 -9.04 -5.28 -15.58
C PRO A 152 -9.13 -4.96 -14.09
N LYS A 153 -9.40 -3.70 -13.76
CA LYS A 153 -9.52 -3.17 -12.39
C LYS A 153 -8.32 -3.48 -11.49
N GLY A 154 -7.11 -3.62 -12.07
CA GLY A 154 -5.91 -4.01 -11.31
C GLY A 154 -5.98 -5.43 -10.75
N GLY A 155 -6.81 -6.29 -11.34
CA GLY A 155 -7.02 -7.67 -10.88
C GLY A 155 -8.07 -7.79 -9.77
N ASN A 156 -8.70 -6.69 -9.36
CA ASN A 156 -9.75 -6.70 -8.35
C ASN A 156 -11.15 -6.53 -9.00
N PRO A 157 -11.89 -7.63 -9.25
CA PRO A 157 -13.22 -7.54 -9.86
C PRO A 157 -14.23 -6.76 -9.00
N GLY A 158 -13.99 -6.66 -7.68
CA GLY A 158 -14.86 -6.00 -6.72
C GLY A 158 -14.82 -4.48 -6.73
N PHE A 159 -13.93 -3.85 -7.51
CA PHE A 159 -13.96 -2.39 -7.65
C PHE A 159 -15.22 -1.92 -8.39
N SER A 160 -15.98 -1.04 -7.75
CA SER A 160 -17.08 -0.27 -8.35
C SER A 160 -16.54 0.90 -9.17
N ASP A 161 -17.40 1.54 -9.96
CA ASP A 161 -17.06 2.77 -10.70
C ASP A 161 -16.62 3.90 -9.75
N GLU A 162 -17.21 3.96 -8.56
CA GLU A 162 -16.80 4.89 -7.50
C GLU A 162 -15.37 4.61 -7.04
N ASN A 163 -15.02 3.35 -6.79
CA ASN A 163 -13.66 2.97 -6.40
C ASN A 163 -12.64 3.35 -7.49
N LEU A 164 -12.99 3.15 -8.77
CA LEU A 164 -12.13 3.55 -9.89
C LEU A 164 -11.99 5.07 -10.01
N THR A 165 -13.06 5.82 -9.77
CA THR A 165 -13.03 7.28 -9.75
C THR A 165 -12.14 7.81 -8.62
N GLN A 166 -12.21 7.21 -7.43
CA GLN A 166 -11.34 7.52 -6.29
C GLN A 166 -9.87 7.20 -6.60
N LEU A 167 -9.59 6.06 -7.24
CA LEU A 167 -8.25 5.71 -7.71
C LEU A 167 -7.71 6.74 -8.72
N ILE A 168 -8.54 7.19 -9.66
CA ILE A 168 -8.17 8.23 -10.62
C ILE A 168 -7.86 9.54 -9.88
N CYS A 169 -8.71 9.96 -8.93
CA CYS A 169 -8.47 11.14 -8.09
C CYS A 169 -7.10 11.05 -7.39
N PHE A 170 -6.77 9.90 -6.81
CA PHE A 170 -5.47 9.67 -6.19
C PHE A 170 -4.31 9.76 -7.18
N VAL A 171 -4.42 9.10 -8.35
CA VAL A 171 -3.41 9.17 -9.42
C VAL A 171 -3.23 10.60 -9.93
N ARG A 172 -4.29 11.42 -9.99
CA ARG A 172 -4.18 12.84 -10.32
C ARG A 172 -3.39 13.63 -9.30
N GLY A 173 -3.47 13.30 -8.02
CA GLY A 173 -2.62 13.94 -6.99
C GLY A 173 -1.19 13.43 -6.99
N LEU A 174 -0.93 12.17 -7.39
CA LEU A 174 0.43 11.72 -7.70
C LEU A 174 1.03 12.49 -8.89
N GLN A 175 0.17 12.82 -9.85
CA GLN A 175 0.46 13.57 -11.07
C GLN A 175 0.42 15.08 -10.91
N ASP A 176 0.02 15.66 -9.76
CA ASP A 176 0.23 17.07 -9.37
C ASP A 176 -0.02 17.21 -7.85
N PRO A 177 1.04 17.09 -7.02
CA PRO A 177 0.91 17.18 -5.57
C PRO A 177 0.33 18.51 -5.08
N ARG A 178 0.41 19.59 -5.89
CA ARG A 178 -0.15 20.91 -5.53
C ARG A 178 -1.68 20.92 -5.50
N ARG A 179 -2.33 19.93 -6.14
CA ARG A 179 -3.78 19.76 -6.14
C ARG A 179 -4.31 18.96 -4.95
N VAL A 180 -3.42 18.36 -4.14
CA VAL A 180 -3.81 17.54 -3.00
C VAL A 180 -4.26 18.43 -1.84
N PRO A 181 -5.42 18.19 -1.22
CA PRO A 181 -5.85 18.94 -0.03
C PRO A 181 -4.84 18.84 1.12
N ALA A 182 -4.61 19.96 1.80
CA ALA A 182 -3.67 20.03 2.92
C ALA A 182 -4.08 19.15 4.12
N VAL A 183 -5.38 18.89 4.26
CA VAL A 183 -5.93 18.03 5.30
C VAL A 183 -6.76 16.95 4.64
N LEU A 184 -6.44 15.69 4.93
CA LEU A 184 -7.17 14.53 4.46
C LEU A 184 -8.02 13.96 5.60
N PRO A 185 -9.30 13.62 5.36
CA PRO A 185 -10.11 12.91 6.34
C PRO A 185 -9.55 11.50 6.56
N ASP A 186 -9.79 10.94 7.74
CA ASP A 186 -9.71 9.50 7.91
C ASP A 186 -10.92 8.87 7.20
N VAL A 187 -10.65 7.97 6.25
CA VAL A 187 -11.68 7.28 5.48
C VAL A 187 -11.45 5.80 5.68
N GLN A 188 -12.49 5.03 5.98
CA GLN A 188 -12.42 3.58 5.87
C GLN A 188 -13.01 3.21 4.53
N VAL A 189 -12.17 2.79 3.59
CA VAL A 189 -12.69 2.25 2.33
C VAL A 189 -13.22 0.86 2.59
N VAL A 190 -14.54 0.73 2.60
CA VAL A 190 -15.18 -0.56 2.45
C VAL A 190 -15.07 -0.92 0.98
N VAL A 191 -13.91 -1.46 0.59
CA VAL A 191 -13.90 -2.33 -0.58
C VAL A 191 -14.76 -3.50 -0.12
N ALA A 192 -16.00 -3.55 -0.57
CA ALA A 192 -16.71 -4.82 -0.49
C ALA A 192 -15.75 -5.81 -1.15
N ALA A 193 -15.24 -6.80 -0.38
CA ALA A 193 -14.67 -7.98 -0.98
C ALA A 193 -15.64 -8.34 -2.11
N PRO A 194 -15.16 -8.57 -3.36
CA PRO A 194 -16.04 -8.73 -4.51
C PRO A 194 -17.24 -9.53 -4.05
N VAL A 195 -18.42 -8.90 -4.06
CA VAL A 195 -19.63 -9.58 -3.63
C VAL A 195 -19.89 -10.56 -4.74
N LEU A 196 -19.25 -11.73 -4.62
CA LEU A 196 -19.44 -12.84 -5.53
C LEU A 196 -20.92 -13.12 -5.44
N THR A 197 -21.60 -12.92 -6.56
CA THR A 197 -23.00 -13.25 -6.69
C THR A 197 -23.15 -14.76 -6.57
N ASP A 198 -24.36 -15.25 -6.31
CA ASP A 198 -24.60 -16.70 -6.35
C ASP A 198 -24.17 -17.31 -7.69
N ALA A 199 -24.26 -16.54 -8.78
CA ALA A 199 -23.76 -16.94 -10.10
C ALA A 199 -22.22 -16.97 -10.20
N ASP A 200 -21.50 -16.09 -9.52
CA ASP A 200 -20.02 -16.13 -9.47
C ASP A 200 -19.50 -17.28 -8.60
N LEU A 201 -20.34 -17.76 -7.67
CA LEU A 201 -20.09 -18.88 -6.76
C LEU A 201 -20.60 -20.23 -7.31
N ASP A 202 -21.35 -20.21 -8.41
CA ASP A 202 -21.88 -21.38 -9.10
C ASP A 202 -20.81 -21.95 -10.04
N LEU A 203 -19.81 -22.61 -9.44
CA LEU A 203 -18.72 -23.24 -10.18
C LEU A 203 -19.20 -24.56 -10.80
N PRO A 204 -19.09 -24.74 -12.13
CA PRO A 204 -19.54 -25.97 -12.78
C PRO A 204 -18.85 -27.22 -12.19
N GLY A 205 -19.65 -28.18 -11.72
CA GLY A 205 -19.16 -29.44 -11.15
C GLY A 205 -18.72 -29.35 -9.68
N ILE A 206 -19.06 -28.26 -8.98
CA ILE A 206 -18.81 -28.12 -7.54
C ILE A 206 -19.53 -29.19 -6.71
N GLU A 207 -20.64 -29.74 -7.21
CA GLU A 207 -21.40 -30.80 -6.55
C GLU A 207 -20.67 -32.15 -6.54
N ASP A 208 -19.77 -32.36 -7.50
CA ASP A 208 -18.96 -33.58 -7.62
C ASP A 208 -17.57 -33.41 -6.99
N ALA A 209 -17.33 -32.28 -6.30
CA ALA A 209 -16.03 -31.98 -5.70
C ALA A 209 -15.77 -32.82 -4.44
N GLU A 210 -14.50 -33.01 -4.12
CA GLU A 210 -14.07 -33.69 -2.88
C GLU A 210 -14.47 -32.92 -1.62
N TYR A 211 -14.57 -31.59 -1.71
CA TYR A 211 -14.92 -30.71 -0.59
C TYR A 211 -16.37 -30.23 -0.69
N GLU A 212 -16.96 -29.95 0.47
CA GLU A 212 -18.29 -29.35 0.57
C GLU A 212 -18.38 -28.02 -0.20
N ALA A 213 -19.47 -27.84 -0.95
CA ALA A 213 -19.66 -26.68 -1.82
C ALA A 213 -19.54 -25.34 -1.07
N ASP A 214 -20.02 -25.26 0.17
CA ASP A 214 -19.91 -24.03 0.97
C ASP A 214 -18.46 -23.71 1.36
N ALA A 215 -17.65 -24.73 1.66
CA ALA A 215 -16.22 -24.55 1.94
C ALA A 215 -15.47 -24.05 0.70
N ILE A 216 -15.82 -24.55 -0.49
CA ILE A 216 -15.27 -24.08 -1.76
C ILE A 216 -15.66 -22.62 -2.01
N ARG A 217 -16.92 -22.24 -1.75
CA ARG A 217 -17.40 -20.85 -1.88
C ARG A 217 -16.69 -19.91 -0.91
N ASP A 218 -16.45 -20.33 0.33
CA ASP A 218 -15.65 -19.58 1.31
C ASP A 218 -14.20 -19.41 0.85
N GLY A 219 -13.58 -20.50 0.39
CA GLY A 219 -12.24 -20.47 -0.18
C GLY A 219 -12.13 -19.50 -1.37
N LEU A 220 -13.12 -19.49 -2.25
CA LEU A 220 -13.18 -18.58 -3.39
C LEU A 220 -13.26 -17.11 -2.95
N ARG A 221 -14.08 -16.78 -1.94
CA ARG A 221 -14.13 -15.43 -1.36
C ARG A 221 -12.76 -14.97 -0.85
N HIS A 222 -12.05 -15.84 -0.11
CA HIS A 222 -10.72 -15.53 0.40
C HIS A 222 -9.69 -15.36 -0.72
N TYR A 223 -9.73 -16.25 -1.71
CA TYR A 223 -8.87 -16.20 -2.88
C TYR A 223 -9.06 -14.87 -3.63
N MET A 224 -10.31 -14.49 -3.88
CA MET A 224 -10.66 -13.27 -4.59
C MET A 224 -10.21 -12.00 -3.87
N ALA A 225 -10.22 -12.03 -2.53
CA ALA A 225 -9.81 -10.89 -1.71
C ALA A 225 -8.29 -10.71 -1.61
N SER A 226 -7.51 -11.80 -1.60
CA SER A 226 -6.08 -11.75 -1.18
C SER A 226 -5.09 -12.29 -2.21
N CYS A 227 -5.52 -13.16 -3.12
CA CYS A 227 -4.61 -13.91 -3.98
C CYS A 227 -4.59 -13.40 -5.43
N THR A 228 -5.72 -12.86 -5.90
CA THR A 228 -5.94 -12.46 -7.30
C THR A 228 -5.01 -11.38 -7.81
N SER A 229 -4.52 -10.51 -6.91
CA SER A 229 -3.57 -9.44 -7.24
C SER A 229 -2.26 -9.98 -7.85
N CYS A 230 -1.87 -11.21 -7.51
CA CYS A 230 -0.69 -11.88 -8.06
C CYS A 230 -1.05 -13.09 -8.93
N HIS A 231 -2.04 -13.88 -8.53
CA HIS A 231 -2.38 -15.14 -9.17
C HIS A 231 -3.50 -15.03 -10.22
N GLY A 232 -4.11 -13.86 -10.37
CA GLY A 232 -5.22 -13.63 -11.30
C GLY A 232 -6.55 -14.20 -10.80
N ALA A 233 -7.67 -13.72 -11.34
CA ALA A 233 -9.00 -14.22 -10.99
C ALA A 233 -9.23 -15.68 -11.40
N ASP A 234 -8.55 -16.13 -12.45
CA ASP A 234 -8.60 -17.50 -12.97
C ASP A 234 -7.53 -18.43 -12.37
N ALA A 235 -6.74 -17.93 -11.42
CA ALA A 235 -5.64 -18.64 -10.77
C ALA A 235 -4.54 -19.14 -11.72
N ARG A 236 -4.45 -18.61 -12.94
CA ARG A 236 -3.41 -18.98 -13.92
C ARG A 236 -2.09 -18.22 -13.74
N GLY A 237 -2.05 -17.26 -12.81
CA GLY A 237 -0.87 -16.47 -12.52
C GLY A 237 -0.77 -15.23 -13.41
N ILE A 238 -0.24 -14.14 -12.83
CA ILE A 238 0.15 -12.95 -13.60
C ILE A 238 1.65 -13.02 -13.85
N VAL A 239 2.05 -12.87 -15.12
CA VAL A 239 3.45 -12.90 -15.56
C VAL A 239 4.30 -11.95 -14.71
N LYS A 240 5.40 -12.47 -14.15
CA LYS A 240 6.31 -11.78 -13.21
C LYS A 240 5.73 -11.41 -11.83
N LEU A 241 4.56 -11.93 -11.45
CA LEU A 241 3.98 -11.78 -10.11
C LEU A 241 3.70 -13.15 -9.48
N GLY A 242 2.59 -13.78 -9.86
CA GLY A 242 2.15 -15.06 -9.32
C GLY A 242 2.38 -16.23 -10.28
N LYS A 243 2.37 -17.45 -9.72
CA LYS A 243 2.43 -18.71 -10.47
C LYS A 243 1.04 -19.22 -10.83
N ASP A 244 0.97 -20.05 -11.87
CA ASP A 244 -0.23 -20.83 -12.19
C ASP A 244 -0.52 -21.82 -11.04
N LEU A 245 -1.70 -21.71 -10.45
CA LEU A 245 -2.17 -22.58 -9.38
C LEU A 245 -3.03 -23.73 -9.90
N VAL A 246 -3.50 -23.65 -11.14
CA VAL A 246 -4.37 -24.66 -11.76
C VAL A 246 -3.55 -25.79 -12.38
N ASN A 247 -2.44 -25.47 -13.06
CA ASN A 247 -1.66 -26.47 -13.81
C ASN A 247 -0.23 -26.68 -13.29
N SER A 248 0.07 -26.29 -12.04
CA SER A 248 1.44 -26.45 -11.53
C SER A 248 1.70 -27.79 -10.85
N ASP A 249 2.90 -28.31 -11.10
CA ASP A 249 3.43 -29.50 -10.41
C ASP A 249 3.52 -29.31 -8.91
N PHE A 250 3.78 -28.07 -8.47
CA PHE A 250 3.78 -27.73 -7.05
C PHE A 250 2.41 -28.04 -6.44
N MET A 251 1.31 -27.52 -7.00
CA MET A 251 -0.02 -27.74 -6.46
C MET A 251 -0.43 -29.22 -6.52
N ARG A 252 -0.05 -29.94 -7.58
CA ARG A 252 -0.33 -31.39 -7.71
C ARG A 252 0.45 -32.27 -6.73
N GLY A 253 1.56 -31.77 -6.20
CA GLY A 253 2.46 -32.52 -5.32
C GLY A 253 2.26 -32.23 -3.83
N GLN A 254 1.20 -31.52 -3.43
CA GLN A 254 0.92 -31.21 -2.03
C GLN A 254 -0.38 -31.89 -1.60
N ASP A 255 -0.43 -32.35 -0.34
CA ASP A 255 -1.68 -32.60 0.36
C ASP A 255 -2.19 -31.32 1.05
N ASP A 256 -3.37 -31.37 1.66
CA ASP A 256 -4.01 -30.21 2.30
C ASP A 256 -3.21 -29.65 3.48
N GLU A 257 -2.56 -30.52 4.25
CA GLU A 257 -1.78 -30.09 5.40
C GLU A 257 -0.53 -29.34 4.95
N GLN A 258 0.15 -29.85 3.93
CA GLN A 258 1.29 -29.22 3.29
C GLN A 258 0.91 -27.90 2.63
N MET A 259 -0.23 -27.86 1.92
CA MET A 259 -0.73 -26.64 1.30
C MET A 259 -1.06 -25.57 2.34
N LEU A 260 -1.75 -25.94 3.42
CA LEU A 260 -2.08 -25.04 4.51
C LEU A 260 -0.82 -24.53 5.23
N ALA A 261 0.17 -25.41 5.46
CA ALA A 261 1.46 -25.01 6.03
C ALA A 261 2.21 -24.02 5.13
N PHE A 262 2.19 -24.25 3.82
CA PHE A 262 2.78 -23.35 2.85
C PHE A 262 2.08 -21.99 2.83
N LEU A 263 0.74 -21.95 2.77
CA LEU A 263 -0.03 -20.70 2.78
C LEU A 263 0.21 -19.88 4.05
N LYS A 264 0.38 -20.52 5.22
CA LYS A 264 0.65 -19.84 6.49
C LYS A 264 1.99 -19.11 6.52
N VAL A 265 3.00 -19.61 5.82
CA VAL A 265 4.37 -19.05 5.84
C VAL A 265 4.69 -18.25 4.58
N GLY A 266 4.04 -18.56 3.46
CA GLY A 266 4.35 -17.98 2.16
C GLY A 266 5.70 -18.46 1.62
N ARG A 267 6.26 -17.70 0.67
CA ARG A 267 7.59 -17.94 0.11
C ARG A 267 8.34 -16.63 -0.11
N PRO A 268 9.36 -16.33 0.72
CA PRO A 268 10.05 -15.07 0.62
C PRO A 268 10.94 -14.98 -0.63
N THR A 269 11.33 -13.77 -1.01
CA THR A 269 12.28 -13.55 -2.14
C THR A 269 13.66 -14.19 -1.94
N SER A 270 14.04 -14.42 -0.68
CA SER A 270 15.31 -15.07 -0.30
C SER A 270 15.29 -16.59 -0.47
N ASP A 271 14.10 -17.21 -0.60
CA ASP A 271 13.98 -18.65 -0.79
C ASP A 271 14.55 -19.05 -2.16
N PRO A 272 15.45 -20.04 -2.24
CA PRO A 272 16.04 -20.48 -3.50
C PRO A 272 15.00 -21.02 -4.49
N LEU A 273 13.87 -21.55 -4.01
CA LEU A 273 12.76 -22.03 -4.82
C LEU A 273 11.80 -20.89 -5.23
N ASN A 274 12.03 -19.64 -4.81
CA ASN A 274 11.32 -18.49 -5.33
C ASN A 274 11.88 -18.12 -6.72
N THR A 275 11.12 -18.49 -7.74
CA THR A 275 11.47 -18.24 -9.15
C THR A 275 10.87 -16.95 -9.72
N THR A 276 9.90 -16.33 -9.05
CA THR A 276 9.32 -15.04 -9.50
C THR A 276 10.14 -13.84 -9.03
N LYS A 277 10.94 -14.02 -7.96
CA LYS A 277 11.64 -12.93 -7.24
C LYS A 277 10.68 -11.87 -6.69
N VAL A 278 9.41 -12.24 -6.54
CA VAL A 278 8.37 -11.49 -5.85
C VAL A 278 8.03 -12.28 -4.59
N ASP A 279 7.87 -11.57 -3.48
CA ASP A 279 7.49 -12.17 -2.21
C ASP A 279 6.08 -12.75 -2.31
N MET A 280 5.90 -14.03 -1.95
CA MET A 280 4.56 -14.57 -1.68
C MET A 280 4.30 -14.40 -0.19
N PRO A 281 3.48 -13.43 0.23
CA PRO A 281 3.33 -13.11 1.64
C PRO A 281 2.59 -14.24 2.39
N PRO A 282 2.90 -14.43 3.69
CA PRO A 282 2.11 -15.28 4.58
C PRO A 282 0.61 -14.95 4.47
N LYS A 283 -0.25 -15.97 4.38
CA LYS A 283 -1.72 -15.87 4.33
C LYS A 283 -2.24 -14.89 3.27
N GLY A 284 -1.52 -14.73 2.14
CA GLY A 284 -1.90 -13.77 1.09
C GLY A 284 -1.80 -12.30 1.54
N GLY A 285 -1.00 -12.00 2.56
CA GLY A 285 -0.83 -10.65 3.09
C GLY A 285 -1.90 -10.23 4.11
N ASN A 286 -2.79 -11.15 4.50
CA ASN A 286 -3.75 -10.91 5.58
C ASN A 286 -3.11 -11.26 6.95
N PRO A 287 -3.11 -10.36 7.95
CA PRO A 287 -2.55 -10.62 9.28
C PRO A 287 -3.13 -11.86 9.99
#